data_AF-A0A2G6TYD9-F1
#
_entry.id   AF-A0A2G6TYD9-F1
#
_cell.length_a   1.000
_cell.length_b   1.000
_cell.length_c   1.000
_cell.angle_alpha   90.00
_cell.angle_beta   90.00
_cell.angle_gamma   90.00
#
_symmetry.space_group_name_H-M   'P 1'
#
loop_
_entity.id
_entity.type
_entity.pdbx_description
1 polymer ?
#
loop_
_entity_poly.entity_id
_entity_poly.type
_entity_poly.pdbx_seq_one_letter_code
_entity_poly.pdbx_strand_id
1 'polypeptide(L)'
;MSLYQLLPKGAYRRISDQAAIPVDPANRDYQEVQAWLAAGGLPLPLEKPTAHAMAAALRQALATEYAQRVQLIAAPYDAFERESWHVQILEAMELQATPDASAPWITAAAAARGVERLELAQRIRAKDQAYRQAHGLLTGNRQRIETAIDTAGTDLTRLSGIDVTAGWPAASCSAPH
;
A
#
# COMPACT_ATOMS: atom_id res chain seq x y z
N MET A 1 -16.42 10.41 42.32
CA MET A 1 -16.50 9.01 41.88
C MET A 1 -15.70 8.86 40.61
N SER A 2 -14.83 7.85 40.54
CA SER A 2 -14.06 7.54 39.33
C SER A 2 -14.98 6.92 38.29
N LEU A 3 -14.87 7.37 37.04
CA LEU A 3 -15.54 6.78 35.88
C LEU A 3 -14.49 6.07 35.03
N TYR A 4 -14.84 4.90 34.52
CA TYR A 4 -13.93 4.06 33.72
C TYR A 4 -14.52 3.76 32.35
N GLN A 5 -13.67 3.62 31.35
CA GLN A 5 -14.02 3.22 29.99
C GLN A 5 -13.34 1.91 29.64
N LEU A 6 -14.02 1.02 28.94
CA LEU A 6 -13.46 -0.24 28.46
C LEU A 6 -12.49 0.01 27.30
N LEU A 7 -11.36 -0.68 27.32
CA LEU A 7 -10.36 -0.70 26.25
C LEU A 7 -10.29 -2.11 25.62
N PRO A 8 -9.60 -2.26 24.46
CA PRO A 8 -9.38 -3.58 23.87
C PRO A 8 -8.73 -4.55 24.85
N LYS A 9 -9.00 -5.85 24.69
CA LYS A 9 -8.51 -6.92 25.58
C LYS A 9 -8.97 -6.81 27.05
N GLY A 10 -10.03 -6.04 27.31
CA GLY A 10 -10.65 -5.92 28.63
C GLY A 10 -9.96 -4.98 29.62
N ALA A 11 -8.94 -4.23 29.17
CA ALA A 11 -8.31 -3.18 29.98
C ALA A 11 -9.27 -2.01 30.22
N TYR A 12 -8.90 -1.08 31.11
CA TYR A 12 -9.73 0.07 31.43
C TYR A 12 -8.96 1.38 31.23
N ARG A 13 -9.69 2.46 30.98
CA ARG A 13 -9.17 3.84 31.07
C ARG A 13 -9.91 4.57 32.17
N ARG A 14 -9.19 5.15 33.12
CA ARG A 14 -9.78 6.06 34.10
C ARG A 14 -9.99 7.44 33.47
N ILE A 15 -11.22 7.95 33.51
CA ILE A 15 -11.59 9.16 32.76
C ILE A 15 -10.98 10.44 33.34
N SER A 16 -10.75 10.49 34.65
CA SER A 16 -10.25 11.69 35.34
C SER A 16 -8.83 12.08 34.93
N ASP A 17 -7.98 11.11 34.62
CA ASP A 17 -6.56 11.31 34.31
C ASP A 17 -6.09 10.58 33.04
N GLN A 18 -7.03 9.95 32.31
CA GLN A 18 -6.77 9.16 31.10
C GLN A 18 -5.79 7.99 31.32
N ALA A 19 -5.57 7.56 32.56
CA ALA A 19 -4.66 6.45 32.86
C ALA A 19 -5.18 5.14 32.27
N ALA A 20 -4.32 4.44 31.52
CA ALA A 20 -4.59 3.09 31.02
C ALA A 20 -4.27 2.07 32.12
N ILE A 21 -5.28 1.30 32.52
CA ILE A 21 -5.25 0.34 33.61
C ILE A 21 -5.23 -1.07 33.00
N PRO A 22 -4.10 -1.79 33.09
CA PRO A 22 -4.01 -3.16 32.62
C PRO A 22 -4.87 -4.09 33.49
N VAL A 23 -5.30 -5.21 32.92
CA VAL A 23 -6.00 -6.28 33.63
C VAL A 23 -4.98 -7.08 34.43
N ASP A 24 -4.57 -6.56 35.57
CA ASP A 24 -3.56 -7.16 36.46
C ASP A 24 -4.03 -7.10 37.91
N PRO A 25 -4.33 -8.25 38.56
CA PRO A 25 -4.75 -8.30 39.96
C PRO A 25 -3.76 -7.68 40.96
N ALA A 26 -2.47 -7.60 40.63
CA ALA A 26 -1.46 -6.94 41.46
C ALA A 26 -1.47 -5.41 41.31
N ASN A 27 -2.09 -4.89 40.24
CA ASN A 27 -2.18 -3.46 39.99
C ASN A 27 -3.25 -2.82 40.88
N ARG A 28 -2.85 -1.84 41.69
CA ARG A 28 -3.75 -1.09 42.58
C ARG A 28 -4.92 -0.45 41.84
N ASP A 29 -4.68 0.21 40.70
CA ASP A 29 -5.74 0.86 39.91
C ASP A 29 -6.74 -0.16 39.37
N TYR A 30 -6.29 -1.39 39.05
CA TYR A 30 -7.18 -2.47 38.63
C TYR A 30 -8.03 -2.99 39.80
N GLN A 31 -7.47 -3.12 41.00
CA GLN A 31 -8.24 -3.45 42.20
C GLN A 31 -9.31 -2.40 42.50
N GLU A 32 -9.01 -1.11 42.28
CA GLU A 32 -9.98 -0.01 42.40
C GLU A 32 -11.11 -0.13 41.36
N VAL A 33 -10.79 -0.50 40.11
CA VAL A 33 -11.81 -0.82 39.09
C VAL A 33 -12.71 -1.98 39.55
N GLN A 34 -12.13 -3.05 40.08
CA GLN A 34 -12.90 -4.22 40.55
C GLN A 34 -13.86 -3.85 41.70
N ALA A 35 -13.39 -3.08 42.68
CA ALA A 35 -14.23 -2.61 43.78
C ALA A 35 -15.39 -1.72 43.27
N TRP A 36 -15.12 -0.85 42.30
CA TRP A 36 -16.13 -0.01 41.67
C TRP A 36 -17.17 -0.83 40.89
N LEU A 37 -16.74 -1.84 40.12
CA LEU A 37 -17.65 -2.77 39.42
C LEU A 37 -18.53 -3.55 40.42
N ALA A 38 -17.95 -4.06 41.51
CA ALA A 38 -18.67 -4.78 42.56
C ALA A 38 -19.71 -3.90 43.28
N ALA A 39 -19.49 -2.58 43.33
CA ALA A 39 -20.44 -1.60 43.83
C ALA A 39 -21.52 -1.20 42.81
N GLY A 40 -21.60 -1.85 41.65
CA GLY A 40 -22.57 -1.58 40.58
C GLY A 40 -22.11 -0.56 39.54
N GLY A 41 -20.81 -0.25 39.49
CA GLY A 41 -20.23 0.59 38.45
C GLY A 41 -20.37 -0.04 37.06
N LEU A 42 -20.77 0.76 36.06
CA LEU A 42 -20.88 0.34 34.67
C LEU A 42 -19.86 1.11 33.82
N PRO A 43 -18.83 0.45 33.25
CA PRO A 43 -17.84 1.12 32.44
C PRO A 43 -18.48 1.69 31.19
N LEU A 44 -18.01 2.86 30.76
CA LEU A 44 -18.31 3.34 29.42
C LEU A 44 -17.87 2.27 28.42
N PRO A 45 -18.68 2.00 27.39
CA PRO A 45 -18.33 1.00 26.40
C PRO A 45 -17.04 1.38 25.67
N LEU A 46 -16.44 0.38 25.03
CA LEU A 46 -15.31 0.60 24.13
C LEU A 46 -15.67 1.68 23.11
N GLU A 47 -14.78 2.66 22.97
CA GLU A 47 -14.92 3.71 21.97
C GLU A 47 -14.99 3.10 20.58
N LYS A 48 -16.05 3.42 19.84
CA LYS A 48 -16.18 3.00 18.44
C LYS A 48 -15.23 3.84 17.59
N PRO A 49 -14.58 3.25 16.56
CA PRO A 49 -13.78 4.01 15.61
C PRO A 49 -14.60 5.14 14.98
N THR A 50 -14.02 6.32 14.87
CA THR A 50 -14.61 7.40 14.08
C THR A 50 -14.46 7.10 12.59
N ALA A 51 -15.33 7.66 11.76
CA ALA A 51 -15.20 7.50 10.31
C ALA A 51 -13.85 8.01 9.79
N HIS A 52 -13.34 9.09 10.37
CA HIS A 52 -12.01 9.61 10.06
C HIS A 52 -10.90 8.59 10.37
N ALA A 53 -10.93 7.97 11.56
CA ALA A 53 -9.95 6.96 11.94
C ALA A 53 -10.03 5.71 11.02
N MET A 54 -11.25 5.28 10.66
CA MET A 54 -11.45 4.17 9.73
C MET A 54 -10.92 4.49 8.32
N ALA A 55 -11.24 5.66 7.79
CA ALA A 55 -10.77 6.09 6.48
C ALA A 55 -9.23 6.23 6.46
N ALA A 56 -8.62 6.73 7.54
CA ALA A 56 -7.17 6.80 7.67
C ALA A 56 -6.53 5.40 7.67
N ALA A 57 -7.09 4.45 8.41
CA ALA A 57 -6.61 3.06 8.44
C ALA A 57 -6.71 2.38 7.07
N LEU A 58 -7.82 2.59 6.35
CA LEU A 58 -7.98 2.07 4.97
C LEU A 58 -6.96 2.65 4.02
N ARG A 59 -6.69 3.97 4.07
CA ARG A 59 -5.67 4.60 3.21
C ARG A 59 -4.28 4.08 3.52
N GLN A 60 -3.95 3.86 4.79
CA GLN A 60 -2.66 3.27 5.16
C GLN A 60 -2.52 1.84 4.63
N ALA A 61 -3.55 1.00 4.81
CA ALA A 61 -3.55 -0.37 4.30
C ALA A 61 -3.47 -0.41 2.76
N LEU A 62 -4.21 0.47 2.08
CA LEU A 62 -4.16 0.61 0.63
C LEU A 62 -2.77 1.04 0.14
N ALA A 63 -2.13 1.99 0.81
CA ALA A 63 -0.78 2.42 0.47
C ALA A 63 0.24 1.28 0.61
N THR A 64 0.11 0.47 1.66
CA THR A 64 0.94 -0.74 1.86
C THR A 64 0.71 -1.77 0.75
N GLU A 65 -0.54 -2.09 0.43
CA GLU A 65 -0.89 -3.04 -0.64
C GLU A 65 -0.36 -2.58 -2.01
N TYR A 66 -0.55 -1.29 -2.33
CA TYR A 66 -0.04 -0.71 -3.56
C TYR A 66 1.50 -0.80 -3.64
N ALA A 67 2.20 -0.44 -2.57
CA ALA A 67 3.66 -0.51 -2.51
C ALA A 67 4.17 -1.95 -2.72
N GLN A 68 3.56 -2.93 -2.06
CA GLN A 68 3.92 -4.34 -2.22
C GLN A 68 3.75 -4.81 -3.67
N ARG A 69 2.64 -4.43 -4.33
CA ARG A 69 2.38 -4.82 -5.72
C ARG A 69 3.30 -4.13 -6.72
N VAL A 70 3.58 -2.85 -6.53
CA VAL A 70 4.57 -2.13 -7.36
C VAL A 70 5.95 -2.74 -7.17
N GLN A 71 6.32 -3.12 -5.95
CA GLN A 71 7.58 -3.80 -5.69
C GLN A 71 7.68 -5.13 -6.43
N LEU A 72 6.61 -5.93 -6.53
CA LEU A 72 6.63 -7.20 -7.27
C LEU A 72 6.98 -7.02 -8.76
N ILE A 73 6.44 -5.99 -9.41
CA ILE A 73 6.72 -5.72 -10.84
C ILE A 73 8.07 -5.03 -11.06
N ALA A 74 8.62 -4.38 -10.03
CA ALA A 74 9.91 -3.69 -10.08
C ALA A 74 11.08 -4.55 -9.56
N ALA A 75 10.82 -5.59 -8.77
CA ALA A 75 11.82 -6.44 -8.10
C ALA A 75 12.88 -7.05 -9.02
N PRO A 76 12.60 -7.39 -10.30
CA PRO A 76 13.64 -7.90 -11.20
C PRO A 76 14.73 -6.89 -11.56
N TYR A 77 14.52 -5.60 -11.29
CA TYR A 77 15.39 -4.52 -11.72
C TYR A 77 16.01 -3.81 -10.51
N ASP A 78 17.31 -3.52 -10.55
CA ASP A 78 17.93 -2.70 -9.53
C ASP A 78 17.67 -1.20 -9.76
N ALA A 79 18.11 -0.36 -8.81
CA ALA A 79 17.90 1.09 -8.89
C ALA A 79 18.72 1.74 -10.01
N PHE A 80 19.96 1.31 -10.21
CA PHE A 80 20.86 1.86 -11.22
C PHE A 80 20.39 1.52 -12.63
N GLU A 81 19.85 0.33 -12.84
CA GLU A 81 19.24 -0.07 -14.11
C GLU A 81 18.06 0.85 -14.45
N ARG A 82 17.19 1.13 -13.48
CA ARG A 82 16.02 2.02 -13.65
C ARG A 82 16.41 3.45 -14.01
N GLU A 83 17.53 3.96 -13.51
CA GLU A 83 18.02 5.29 -13.87
C GLU A 83 18.28 5.40 -15.38
N SER A 84 18.71 4.32 -16.02
CA SER A 84 18.97 4.29 -17.47
C SER A 84 17.73 4.04 -18.34
N TRP A 85 16.58 3.69 -17.77
CA TRP A 85 15.40 3.30 -18.58
C TRP A 85 14.96 4.39 -19.56
N HIS A 86 15.01 5.66 -19.15
CA HIS A 86 14.57 6.77 -20.00
C HIS A 86 15.38 6.85 -21.31
N VAL A 87 16.71 6.68 -21.25
CA VAL A 87 17.57 6.70 -22.44
C VAL A 87 17.37 5.45 -23.29
N GLN A 88 17.22 4.28 -22.66
CA GLN A 88 16.93 3.03 -23.37
C GLN A 88 15.63 3.12 -24.17
N ILE A 89 14.57 3.66 -23.56
CA ILE A 89 13.26 3.81 -24.19
C ILE A 89 13.32 4.82 -25.34
N LEU A 90 13.96 5.97 -25.13
CA LEU A 90 14.10 7.01 -26.14
C LEU A 90 14.83 6.48 -27.38
N GLU A 91 16.03 5.93 -27.20
CA GLU A 91 16.82 5.39 -28.31
C GLU A 91 16.10 4.22 -29.01
N ALA A 92 15.38 3.39 -28.26
CA ALA A 92 14.63 2.29 -28.86
C ALA A 92 13.45 2.78 -29.70
N MET A 93 12.78 3.87 -29.30
CA MET A 93 11.72 4.51 -30.09
C MET A 93 12.29 5.11 -31.38
N GLU A 94 13.43 5.80 -31.28
CA GLU A 94 14.12 6.40 -32.44
C GLU A 94 14.58 5.33 -33.43
N LEU A 95 15.18 4.24 -32.97
CA LEU A 95 15.59 3.11 -33.81
C LEU A 95 14.41 2.40 -34.50
N GLN A 96 13.26 2.29 -33.83
CA GLN A 96 12.05 1.72 -34.43
C GLN A 96 11.46 2.62 -35.52
N ALA A 97 11.56 3.93 -35.37
CA ALA A 97 11.08 4.89 -36.36
C ALA A 97 12.07 5.09 -37.50
N THR A 98 13.37 5.03 -37.21
CA THR A 98 14.46 5.26 -38.17
C THR A 98 15.60 4.29 -37.86
N PRO A 99 15.74 3.19 -38.62
CA PRO A 99 16.73 2.14 -38.34
C PRO A 99 18.18 2.61 -38.22
N ASP A 100 18.53 3.70 -38.92
CA ASP A 100 19.86 4.30 -38.91
C ASP A 100 20.06 5.41 -37.86
N ALA A 101 19.09 5.62 -36.96
CA ALA A 101 19.18 6.62 -35.91
C ALA A 101 20.42 6.41 -35.02
N SER A 102 20.98 7.51 -34.51
CA SER A 102 22.05 7.46 -33.51
C SER A 102 21.49 6.92 -32.20
N ALA A 103 22.04 5.80 -31.73
CA ALA A 103 21.61 5.16 -30.49
C ALA A 103 22.85 4.65 -29.72
N PRO A 104 23.66 5.54 -29.13
CA PRO A 104 24.94 5.18 -28.53
C PRO A 104 24.80 4.18 -27.39
N TRP A 105 23.78 4.30 -26.55
CA TRP A 105 23.55 3.36 -25.45
C TRP A 105 23.20 1.97 -26.00
N ILE A 106 22.23 1.88 -26.91
CA ILE A 106 21.80 0.61 -27.51
C ILE A 106 22.94 0.00 -28.32
N THR A 107 23.75 0.81 -29.00
CA THR A 107 24.91 0.34 -29.77
C THR A 107 25.94 -0.33 -28.85
N ALA A 108 26.31 0.32 -27.75
CA ALA A 108 27.25 -0.24 -26.78
C ALA A 108 26.70 -1.50 -26.10
N ALA A 109 25.43 -1.46 -25.66
CA ALA A 109 24.79 -2.58 -24.99
C ALA A 109 24.58 -3.79 -25.93
N ALA A 110 24.20 -3.56 -27.19
CA ALA A 110 24.02 -4.59 -28.21
C ALA A 110 25.35 -5.27 -28.54
N ALA A 111 26.42 -4.48 -28.74
CA ALA A 111 27.76 -4.99 -29.01
C ALA A 111 28.28 -5.86 -27.86
N ALA A 112 28.12 -5.42 -26.60
CA ALA A 112 28.53 -6.20 -25.43
C ALA A 112 27.75 -7.51 -25.26
N ARG A 113 26.49 -7.55 -25.71
CA ARG A 113 25.59 -8.72 -25.62
C ARG A 113 25.65 -9.65 -26.84
N GLY A 114 26.29 -9.22 -27.93
CA GLY A 114 26.29 -9.96 -29.20
C GLY A 114 24.90 -10.07 -29.83
N VAL A 115 24.07 -9.03 -29.70
CA VAL A 115 22.72 -8.98 -30.30
C VAL A 115 22.60 -7.81 -31.28
N GLU A 116 21.62 -7.86 -32.17
CA GLU A 116 21.37 -6.76 -33.11
C GLU A 116 20.73 -5.54 -32.43
N ARG A 117 21.05 -4.34 -32.93
CA ARG A 117 20.54 -3.06 -32.35
C ARG A 117 19.01 -3.00 -32.39
N LEU A 118 18.41 -3.32 -33.54
CA LEU A 118 16.96 -3.32 -33.71
C LEU A 118 16.28 -4.40 -32.87
N GLU A 119 16.91 -5.56 -32.73
CA GLU A 119 16.40 -6.64 -31.88
C GLU A 119 16.40 -6.20 -30.41
N LEU A 120 17.49 -5.58 -29.94
CA LEU A 120 17.57 -5.05 -28.58
C LEU A 120 16.53 -3.93 -28.35
N ALA A 121 16.35 -3.02 -29.32
CA ALA A 121 15.33 -1.98 -29.27
C ALA A 121 13.90 -2.56 -29.14
N GLN A 122 13.58 -3.60 -29.93
CA GLN A 122 12.28 -4.29 -29.84
C GLN A 122 12.06 -4.91 -28.45
N ARG A 123 13.08 -5.59 -27.90
CA ARG A 123 13.02 -6.18 -26.56
C ARG A 123 12.81 -5.12 -25.48
N ILE A 124 13.51 -3.99 -25.55
CA ILE A 124 13.34 -2.85 -24.64
C ILE A 124 11.90 -2.33 -24.69
N ARG A 125 11.35 -2.12 -25.90
CA ARG A 125 9.99 -1.59 -26.09
C ARG A 125 8.92 -2.57 -25.60
N ALA A 126 9.10 -3.86 -25.81
CA ALA A 126 8.22 -4.89 -25.28
C ALA A 126 8.20 -4.89 -23.74
N LYS A 127 9.37 -4.74 -23.10
CA LYS A 127 9.49 -4.63 -21.64
C LYS A 127 8.83 -3.34 -21.11
N ASP A 128 9.09 -2.20 -21.75
CA ASP A 128 8.47 -0.91 -21.41
C ASP A 128 6.94 -0.98 -21.48
N GLN A 129 6.39 -1.57 -22.55
CA GLN A 129 4.94 -1.73 -22.71
C GLN A 129 4.34 -2.62 -21.61
N ALA A 130 4.97 -3.77 -21.32
CA ALA A 130 4.50 -4.67 -20.27
C ALA A 130 4.51 -4.00 -18.89
N TYR A 131 5.59 -3.29 -18.56
CA TYR A 131 5.70 -2.54 -17.30
C TYR A 131 4.62 -1.45 -17.20
N ARG A 132 4.45 -0.63 -18.24
CA ARG A 132 3.45 0.45 -18.26
C ARG A 132 2.03 -0.08 -18.11
N GLN A 133 1.71 -1.19 -18.78
CA GLN A 133 0.40 -1.83 -18.65
C GLN A 133 0.16 -2.31 -17.22
N ALA A 134 1.12 -3.05 -16.64
CA ALA A 134 1.00 -3.56 -15.28
C ALA A 134 0.89 -2.40 -14.25
N HIS A 135 1.80 -1.42 -14.32
CA HIS A 135 1.80 -0.28 -13.41
C HIS A 135 0.53 0.57 -13.56
N GLY A 136 0.03 0.74 -14.78
CA GLY A 136 -1.23 1.44 -15.06
C GLY A 136 -2.44 0.75 -14.41
N LEU A 137 -2.54 -0.58 -14.50
CA LEU A 137 -3.59 -1.36 -13.85
C LEU A 137 -3.53 -1.26 -12.32
N LEU A 138 -2.33 -1.30 -11.74
CA LEU A 138 -2.15 -1.10 -10.29
C LEU A 138 -2.57 0.31 -9.87
N THR A 139 -2.14 1.32 -10.61
CA THR A 139 -2.46 2.73 -10.32
C THR A 139 -3.97 2.98 -10.39
N GLY A 140 -4.63 2.47 -11.43
CA GLY A 140 -6.08 2.60 -11.60
C GLY A 140 -6.87 1.92 -10.48
N ASN A 141 -6.44 0.74 -10.03
CA ASN A 141 -7.07 0.05 -8.90
C ASN A 141 -6.93 0.82 -7.59
N ARG A 142 -5.73 1.35 -7.31
CA ARG A 142 -5.52 2.22 -6.15
C ARG A 142 -6.48 3.41 -6.17
N GLN A 143 -6.56 4.13 -7.29
CA GLN A 143 -7.41 5.31 -7.43
C GLN A 143 -8.91 4.98 -7.28
N ARG A 144 -9.36 3.84 -7.80
CA ARG A 144 -10.73 3.35 -7.61
C ARG A 144 -11.06 3.14 -6.13
N ILE A 145 -10.16 2.55 -5.36
CA ILE A 145 -10.35 2.31 -3.93
C ILE A 145 -10.26 3.62 -3.14
N GLU A 146 -9.33 4.52 -3.47
CA GLU A 146 -9.27 5.88 -2.91
C GLU A 146 -10.61 6.61 -3.08
N THR A 147 -11.15 6.56 -4.30
CA THR A 147 -12.47 7.13 -4.62
C THR A 147 -13.59 6.49 -3.79
N ALA A 148 -13.54 5.17 -3.56
CA ALA A 148 -14.53 4.49 -2.72
C ALA A 148 -14.45 4.93 -1.25
N ILE A 149 -13.24 5.13 -0.70
CA ILE A 149 -13.02 5.65 0.65
C ILE A 149 -13.56 7.08 0.76
N ASP A 150 -13.24 7.93 -0.21
CA ASP A 150 -13.71 9.32 -0.24
C ASP A 150 -15.23 9.40 -0.35
N THR A 151 -15.84 8.57 -1.22
CA THR A 151 -17.29 8.50 -1.43
C THR A 151 -18.03 7.96 -0.21
N ALA A 152 -17.42 7.06 0.56
CA ALA A 152 -18.01 6.55 1.80
C ALA A 152 -18.15 7.66 2.86
N GLY A 153 -17.28 8.65 2.87
CA GLY A 153 -17.38 9.81 3.76
C GLY A 153 -17.45 9.42 5.24
N THR A 154 -18.58 9.70 5.89
CA THR A 154 -18.83 9.37 7.30
C THR A 154 -19.62 8.06 7.51
N ASP A 155 -19.98 7.36 6.43
CA ASP A 155 -20.72 6.09 6.50
C ASP A 155 -19.80 4.95 6.95
N LEU A 156 -19.89 4.61 8.24
CA LEU A 156 -19.11 3.54 8.87
C LEU A 156 -19.37 2.16 8.26
N THR A 157 -20.57 1.92 7.73
CA THR A 157 -20.93 0.64 7.10
C THR A 157 -20.29 0.52 5.73
N ARG A 158 -20.27 1.61 4.96
CA ARG A 158 -19.54 1.62 3.68
C ARG A 158 -18.03 1.50 3.90
N LEU A 159 -17.47 2.24 4.86
CA LEU A 159 -16.05 2.16 5.17
C LEU A 159 -15.64 0.74 5.61
N SER A 160 -16.42 0.08 6.46
CA SER A 160 -16.11 -1.29 6.90
C SER A 160 -16.23 -2.34 5.78
N GLY A 161 -16.99 -2.06 4.72
CA GLY A 161 -17.15 -2.93 3.56
C GLY A 161 -16.07 -2.76 2.48
N ILE A 162 -15.16 -1.79 2.59
CA ILE A 162 -14.10 -1.59 1.60
C ILE A 162 -13.00 -2.64 1.80
N ASP A 163 -12.88 -3.54 0.83
CA ASP A 163 -11.75 -4.46 0.72
C ASP A 163 -10.61 -3.83 -0.10
N VAL A 164 -9.53 -3.45 0.58
CA VAL A 164 -8.33 -2.88 -0.06
C VAL A 164 -7.54 -3.90 -0.88
N THR A 165 -7.84 -5.19 -0.77
CA THR A 165 -7.20 -6.29 -1.51
C THR A 165 -8.02 -6.74 -2.73
N ALA A 166 -9.18 -6.13 -2.97
CA ALA A 166 -10.07 -6.52 -4.07
C ALA A 166 -9.73 -5.81 -5.40
N GLY A 167 -9.79 -6.59 -6.48
CA GLY A 167 -9.75 -6.08 -7.86
C GLY A 167 -8.35 -5.86 -8.43
N TRP A 168 -7.30 -6.18 -7.69
CA TRP A 168 -5.95 -6.12 -8.23
C TRP A 168 -5.68 -7.22 -9.26
N PRO A 169 -4.90 -6.94 -10.32
CA PRO A 169 -4.46 -7.97 -11.24
C PRO A 169 -3.64 -9.04 -10.53
N ALA A 170 -3.72 -10.28 -11.01
CA ALA A 170 -2.84 -11.35 -10.56
C ALA A 170 -1.37 -10.96 -10.79
N ALA A 171 -0.46 -11.44 -9.94
CA ALA A 171 0.97 -11.14 -10.01
C ALA A 171 1.68 -11.63 -11.29
N SER A 172 0.94 -12.24 -12.22
CA SER A 172 1.42 -12.74 -13.51
C SER A 172 1.58 -11.62 -14.54
N CYS A 173 2.44 -10.65 -14.23
CA CYS A 173 3.15 -9.85 -15.22
C CYS A 173 4.61 -9.77 -14.78
N SER A 174 5.26 -10.93 -14.62
CA SER A 174 6.72 -10.97 -14.65
C SER A 174 7.15 -10.34 -15.97
N ALA A 175 7.97 -9.29 -15.91
CA ALA A 175 8.60 -8.81 -17.13
C ALA A 175 9.31 -10.00 -17.80
N PRO A 176 9.07 -10.29 -19.09
CA PRO A 176 9.74 -11.41 -19.75
C PRO A 176 11.25 -11.19 -19.66
N HIS A 177 11.99 -12.24 -19.24
CA HIS A 177 13.45 -12.22 -19.10
C HIS A 177 14.14 -11.79 -20.40
#